data_AF-A0A8I2FX10-F1
#
_entry.id   AF-A0A8I2FX10-F1
#
_cell.length_a   1.000
_cell.length_b   1.000
_cell.length_c   1.000
_cell.angle_alpha   90.00
_cell.angle_beta   90.00
_cell.angle_gamma   90.00
#
_symmetry.space_group_name_H-M   'P 1'
#
loop_
_entity.id
_entity.type
_entity.pdbx_description
1 polymer ?
#
loop_
_entity_poly.entity_id
_entity_poly.type
_entity_poly.pdbx_seq_one_letter_code
_entity_poly.pdbx_strand_id
1 'polypeptide(L)' 'MVEIEPKEFWDDLKWGRKHYHELAVKYTDQWVAIVNKKVVASGESIKRIRQEAIKKTGRKHIPIIFVEDASHVY' A
#
# COMPACT_ATOMS: atom_id res chain seq x y z
N MET A 1 16.58 -7.29 -19.81
CA MET A 1 15.82 -8.32 -19.08
C MET A 1 15.16 -7.60 -17.92
N VAL A 2 13.84 -7.39 -17.97
CA VAL A 2 13.13 -6.77 -16.84
C VAL A 2 12.82 -7.92 -15.89
N GLU A 3 13.42 -7.89 -14.70
CA GLU A 3 13.09 -8.81 -13.62
C GLU A 3 11.58 -8.69 -13.34
N ILE A 4 10.83 -9.72 -13.71
CA ILE A 4 9.38 -9.75 -13.57
C ILE A 4 9.09 -9.97 -12.09
N GLU A 5 9.02 -8.88 -11.33
CA GLU A 5 8.34 -8.92 -10.03
C GLU A 5 6.96 -9.57 -10.23
N PRO A 6 6.50 -10.40 -9.28
CA PRO A 6 5.28 -11.18 -9.44
C PRO A 6 4.12 -10.27 -9.86
N LYS A 7 3.39 -10.65 -10.91
CA LYS A 7 2.27 -9.87 -11.49
C LYS A 7 1.30 -9.36 -10.43
N GLU A 8 1.09 -10.13 -9.37
CA GLU A 8 0.27 -9.78 -8.21
C GLU A 8 0.74 -8.47 -7.55
N PHE A 9 2.05 -8.26 -7.39
CA PHE A 9 2.60 -7.04 -6.79
C PHE A 9 2.31 -5.80 -7.64
N TRP A 10 2.52 -5.91 -8.96
CA TRP A 10 2.23 -4.83 -9.91
C TRP A 10 0.75 -4.51 -10.01
N ASP A 11 -0.10 -5.53 -9.90
CA ASP A 11 -1.56 -5.41 -9.93
C ASP A 11 -2.09 -4.75 -8.66
N ASP A 12 -1.54 -5.14 -7.49
CA ASP A 12 -1.82 -4.51 -6.18
C ASP A 12 -1.35 -3.05 -6.15
N LEU A 13 -0.18 -2.75 -6.71
CA LEU A 13 0.36 -1.40 -6.78
C LEU A 13 -0.42 -0.51 -7.76
N LYS A 14 -0.85 -1.05 -8.91
CA LYS A 14 -1.76 -0.35 -9.83
C LYS A 14 -3.10 -0.04 -9.17
N TRP A 15 -3.64 -0.99 -8.41
CA TRP A 15 -4.88 -0.78 -7.66
C TRP A 15 -4.71 0.32 -6.61
N GLY A 16 -3.62 0.27 -5.83
CA GLY A 16 -3.28 1.30 -4.84
C GLY A 16 -3.14 2.70 -5.45
N ARG A 17 -2.51 2.81 -6.62
CA ARG A 17 -2.45 4.08 -7.37
C ARG A 17 -3.80 4.55 -7.89
N LYS A 18 -4.62 3.64 -8.42
CA LYS A 18 -5.95 3.97 -8.96
C LYS A 18 -6.89 4.47 -7.86
N HIS A 19 -6.79 3.90 -6.66
CA HIS A 19 -7.57 4.29 -5.48
C HIS A 19 -6.81 5.22 -4.53
N TYR A 20 -5.65 5.75 -4.93
CA TYR A 20 -4.78 6.55 -4.07
C TYR A 20 -5.50 7.76 -3.49
N HIS A 21 -6.34 8.42 -4.30
CA HIS A 21 -7.09 9.60 -3.89
C HIS A 21 -8.11 9.28 -2.79
N GLU A 22 -8.84 8.15 -2.91
CA GLU A 22 -9.78 7.70 -1.88
C GLU A 22 -9.04 7.24 -0.61
N LEU A 23 -7.89 6.60 -0.79
CA LEU A 23 -7.02 6.20 0.32
C LEU A 23 -6.43 7.43 1.02
N ALA A 24 -6.10 8.50 0.30
CA ALA A 24 -5.55 9.73 0.86
C ALA A 24 -6.56 10.50 1.70
N VAL A 25 -7.84 10.43 1.34
CA VAL A 25 -8.92 11.00 2.15
C VAL A 25 -9.19 10.18 3.41
N LYS A 26 -9.00 8.85 3.39
CA LYS A 26 -9.29 7.96 4.53
C LYS A 26 -8.10 7.66 5.43
N TYR A 27 -6.90 7.66 4.88
CA TYR A 27 -5.64 7.23 5.47
C TYR A 27 -4.54 8.27 5.21
N THR A 28 -4.90 9.53 5.43
CA THR A 28 -4.01 10.69 5.27
C THR A 28 -2.80 10.57 6.18
N ASP A 29 -1.60 10.80 5.64
CA ASP A 29 -0.32 10.72 6.37
C ASP A 29 -0.04 9.32 6.96
N GLN A 30 -0.59 8.27 6.33
CA GLN A 30 -0.46 6.90 6.81
C GLN A 30 0.14 5.96 5.76
N TRP A 31 0.88 4.96 6.27
CA TRP A 31 1.34 3.83 5.49
C TRP A 31 0.20 2.85 5.31
N VAL A 32 -0.12 2.52 4.06
CA VAL A 32 -1.19 1.60 3.70
C VAL A 32 -0.57 0.38 3.03
N ALA A 33 -0.72 -0.78 3.66
CA ALA A 33 -0.34 -2.07 3.07
C ALA A 33 -1.50 -2.63 2.25
N ILE A 34 -1.22 -2.91 0.98
CA ILE A 34 -2.19 -3.45 0.03
C ILE A 34 -1.78 -4.86 -0.33
N VAL A 35 -2.70 -5.80 -0.24
CA VAL A 35 -2.49 -7.18 -0.70
C VAL A 35 -3.77 -7.65 -1.37
N ASN A 36 -3.65 -8.24 -2.57
CA ASN A 36 -4.79 -8.75 -3.32
C ASN A 36 -5.87 -7.66 -3.54
N LYS A 37 -5.44 -6.46 -3.95
CA LYS A 37 -6.27 -5.28 -4.24
C LYS A 37 -7.11 -4.81 -3.05
N LYS A 38 -6.64 -5.06 -1.83
CA LYS A 38 -7.32 -4.66 -0.60
C LYS A 38 -6.34 -4.13 0.41
N VAL A 39 -6.76 -3.10 1.15
CA VAL A 39 -6.02 -2.59 2.30
C VAL A 39 -6.10 -3.62 3.42
N VAL A 40 -4.96 -4.17 3.81
CA VAL A 40 -4.88 -5.15 4.90
C VAL A 40 -4.46 -4.53 6.23
N ALA A 41 -3.70 -3.43 6.17
CA ALA A 41 -3.25 -2.67 7.33
C ALA A 41 -2.96 -1.22 6.92
N SER A 42 -3.19 -0.28 7.83
CA SER A 42 -2.94 1.15 7.65
C SER A 42 -2.47 1.79 8.96
N GLY A 43 -1.56 2.77 8.90
CA GLY A 43 -1.17 3.57 10.06
C GLY A 43 0.17 4.29 9.89
N GLU A 44 0.56 5.08 10.88
CA GLU A 44 1.70 6.01 10.81
C GLU A 44 3.07 5.29 10.81
N SER A 45 3.11 4.02 11.21
CA SER A 45 4.35 3.27 11.42
C SER A 45 4.57 2.16 10.39
N ILE A 46 5.41 2.40 9.38
CA ILE A 46 5.76 1.39 8.36
C ILE A 46 6.20 0.04 8.96
N LYS A 47 6.98 0.03 10.05
CA LYS A 47 7.43 -1.19 10.72
C LYS A 47 6.26 -2.01 11.26
N ARG A 48 5.32 -1.34 11.92
CA ARG A 48 4.12 -1.96 12.51
C ARG A 48 3.19 -2.47 11.42
N ILE A 49 2.95 -1.65 10.40
CA ILE A 49 2.11 -2.01 9.25
C ILE A 49 2.69 -3.19 8.48
N ARG A 50 4.01 -3.21 8.27
CA ARG A 50 4.69 -4.34 7.63
C ARG A 50 4.52 -5.63 8.45
N GLN A 51 4.72 -5.59 9.77
CA GLN A 51 4.53 -6.75 10.63
C GLN A 51 3.08 -7.23 10.64
N GLU A 52 2.11 -6.33 10.75
CA GLU A 52 0.68 -6.67 10.69
C GLU A 52 0.30 -7.26 9.34
N ALA A 53 0.77 -6.68 8.25
CA ALA A 53 0.49 -7.16 6.90
C ALA A 53 1.09 -8.56 6.68
N ILE A 54 2.34 -8.80 7.10
CA ILE A 54 2.99 -10.12 7.05
C ILE A 54 2.20 -11.12 7.91
N LYS A 55 1.78 -10.74 9.13
CA LYS A 55 1.03 -11.61 10.03
C LYS A 55 -0.36 -11.96 9.49
N LYS A 56 -1.05 -11.01 8.84
CA LYS A 56 -2.38 -11.22 8.25
C LYS A 56 -2.35 -12.01 6.95
N THR A 57 -1.36 -11.76 6.09
CA THR A 57 -1.34 -12.32 4.72
C THR A 57 -0.33 -13.45 4.54
N GLY A 58 0.62 -13.61 5.45
CA GLY A 58 1.71 -14.57 5.34
C GLY A 58 2.71 -14.25 4.21
N ARG A 59 2.56 -13.13 3.50
CA ARG A 59 3.40 -12.76 2.35
C ARG A 59 4.60 -11.94 2.80
N LYS A 60 5.79 -12.26 2.30
CA LYS A 60 7.03 -11.48 2.55
C LYS A 60 7.11 -10.21 1.70
N HIS A 61 6.54 -10.23 0.50
CA HIS A 61 6.52 -9.11 -0.44
C HIS A 61 5.12 -8.51 -0.47
N ILE A 62 4.97 -7.37 0.20
CA ILE A 62 3.71 -6.63 0.32
C ILE A 62 3.98 -5.20 -0.13
N PRO A 63 3.25 -4.69 -1.14
CA PRO A 63 3.35 -3.27 -1.49
C PRO A 63 2.76 -2.44 -0.35
N ILE A 64 3.62 -1.64 0.25
CA ILE A 64 3.24 -0.63 1.23
C ILE A 64 3.39 0.70 0.53
N ILE A 65 2.29 1.43 0.41
CA ILE A 65 2.27 2.78 -0.14
C ILE A 65 2.18 3.77 1.01
N PHE A 66 2.93 4.87 0.92
CA PHE A 66 2.70 6.01 1.80
C PHE A 66 1.67 6.91 1.14
N VAL A 67 0.61 7.20 1.87
CA VAL A 67 -0.48 8.00 1.37
C VAL A 67 -0.39 9.36 2.04
N GLU A 68 0.24 10.28 1.34
CA GLU A 68 0.37 11.67 1.78
C GLU A 68 -0.87 12.43 1.36
N ASP A 69 -1.26 13.39 2.19
CA ASP A 69 -2.23 14.39 1.77
C ASP A 69 -1.64 15.19 0.61
N ALA A 70 -2.12 14.92 -0.59
CA ALA A 70 -1.76 15.72 -1.75
C ALA A 70 -2.56 17.04 -1.80
N SER A 71 -2.99 17.60 -0.66
CA SER A 71 -3.56 18.96 -0.60
C SER A 71 -2.44 20.00 -0.54
N HIS A 72 -1.57 20.00 -1.55
CA HIS A 72 -0.68 21.08 -2.01
C HIS A 72 0.23 20.42 -3.07
N VAL A 73 0.31 20.83 -4.33
CA VAL A 73 0.44 22.19 -4.85
C VAL A 73 -0.18 22.25 -6.26
N TYR A 74 -1.11 23.17 -6.50
CA TYR A 74 -1.32 23.81 -7.80
C TYR A 74 -1.75 25.25 -7.61
#